data_AF-A0A7V0T7G8-F1
#
_entry.id   AF-A0A7V0T7G8-F1
#
_cell.length_a   1.000
_cell.length_b   1.000
_cell.length_c   1.000
_cell.angle_alpha   90.00
_cell.angle_beta   90.00
_cell.angle_gamma   90.00
#
_symmetry.space_group_name_H-M   'P 1'
#
loop_
_entity.id
_entity.type
_entity.pdbx_description
1 polymer ?
#
loop_
_entity_poly.entity_id
_entity_poly.type
_entity_poly.pdbx_seq_one_letter_code
_entity_poly.pdbx_strand_id
1 'polypeptide(L)'
;MESDTLETVKQYFDVARAEVIDSRATGGEVVRVPLLNPMQAMAALAVLADNVAWFMESVTGRGYRKTEEVYELGFIVREPGHQAYGLKVVQEGEVGLVSRVAILEDETIFNRYVSYLHTGMVL
;
A
#
# COMPACT_ATOMS: atom_id res chain seq x y z
N MET A 1 7.15 -7.98 -15.59
CA MET A 1 5.97 -7.37 -14.95
C MET A 1 6.38 -6.80 -13.62
N GLU A 2 7.21 -5.76 -13.66
CA GLU A 2 7.69 -4.99 -12.49
C GLU A 2 7.33 -3.53 -12.74
N SER A 3 7.78 -3.05 -13.91
CA SER A 3 7.58 -1.70 -14.43
C SER A 3 6.10 -1.32 -14.59
N ASP A 4 5.21 -2.24 -14.95
CA ASP A 4 3.80 -1.89 -15.20
C ASP A 4 3.05 -1.48 -13.94
N THR A 5 3.37 -2.06 -12.77
CA THR A 5 2.59 -1.80 -11.55
C THR A 5 2.90 -0.41 -10.99
N LEU A 6 4.18 -0.02 -10.91
CA LEU A 6 4.59 1.30 -10.43
C LEU A 6 4.18 2.42 -11.38
N GLU A 7 4.35 2.22 -12.69
CA GLU A 7 3.95 3.22 -13.68
C GLU A 7 2.44 3.47 -13.64
N THR A 8 1.64 2.45 -13.33
CA THR A 8 0.21 2.63 -13.11
C THR A 8 -0.07 3.40 -11.81
N VAL A 9 0.64 3.13 -10.72
CA VAL A 9 0.50 3.91 -9.46
C VAL A 9 0.80 5.40 -9.70
N LYS A 10 1.84 5.73 -10.47
CA LYS A 10 2.23 7.11 -10.79
C LYS A 10 1.16 7.90 -11.57
N GLN A 11 0.21 7.22 -12.22
CA GLN A 11 -0.92 7.90 -12.89
C GLN A 11 -1.94 8.44 -11.89
N TYR A 12 -1.97 7.90 -10.67
CA TYR A 12 -2.95 8.25 -9.64
C TYR A 12 -2.35 8.95 -8.42
N PHE A 13 -1.06 8.73 -8.15
CA PHE A 13 -0.39 9.19 -6.94
C PHE A 13 0.90 9.96 -7.22
N ASP A 14 1.18 10.96 -6.39
CA ASP A 14 2.47 11.63 -6.33
C ASP A 14 3.43 10.79 -5.47
N VAL A 15 3.99 9.75 -6.09
CA VAL A 15 4.87 8.80 -5.40
C VAL A 15 6.15 9.44 -4.87
N ALA A 16 6.61 10.56 -5.44
CA ALA A 16 7.80 11.27 -4.98
C ALA A 16 7.62 11.96 -3.62
N ARG A 17 6.36 12.09 -3.18
CA ARG A 17 5.98 12.63 -1.86
C ARG A 17 5.47 11.53 -0.93
N ALA A 18 5.69 10.27 -1.28
CA ALA A 18 5.36 9.17 -0.39
C ALA A 18 6.24 9.21 0.87
N GLU A 19 5.63 9.01 2.03
CA GLU A 19 6.34 9.09 3.30
C GLU A 19 5.79 8.08 4.30
N VAL A 20 6.64 7.65 5.23
CA VAL A 20 6.21 6.93 6.43
C VAL A 20 5.92 7.94 7.52
N ILE A 21 4.73 7.89 8.09
CA ILE A 21 4.35 8.73 9.25
C ILE A 21 3.85 7.85 10.38
N ASP A 22 4.05 8.31 11.62
CA ASP A 22 3.41 7.71 12.79
C ASP A 22 2.00 8.28 12.94
N SER A 23 0.99 7.42 12.80
CA SER A 23 -0.42 7.80 12.98
C SER A 23 -1.02 7.06 14.17
N ARG A 24 -1.31 7.84 15.22
CA ARG A 24 -1.99 7.34 16.42
C ARG A 24 -3.39 6.81 16.13
N ALA A 25 -4.07 7.34 15.11
CA ALA A 25 -5.42 6.93 14.74
C ALA A 25 -5.45 5.51 14.15
N THR A 26 -4.37 5.09 13.50
CA THR A 26 -4.22 3.75 12.92
C THR A 26 -3.42 2.79 13.80
N GLY A 27 -3.00 3.24 14.98
CA GLY A 27 -2.25 2.41 15.94
C GLY A 27 -0.78 2.20 15.60
N GLY A 28 -0.18 3.06 14.76
CA GLY A 28 1.25 2.99 14.45
C GLY A 28 1.65 3.64 13.12
N GLU A 29 2.79 3.21 12.58
CA GLU A 29 3.30 3.69 11.30
C GLU A 29 2.31 3.41 10.17
N VAL A 30 2.26 4.32 9.19
CA VAL A 30 1.54 4.16 7.92
C VAL A 30 2.36 4.75 6.79
N VAL A 31 2.17 4.21 5.59
CA VAL A 31 2.67 4.84 4.37
C VAL A 31 1.59 5.77 3.85
N ARG A 32 1.94 7.04 3.67
CA ARG A 32 1.09 8.08 3.11
C ARG A 32 1.53 8.39 1.69
N VAL A 33 0.61 8.31 0.74
CA VAL A 33 0.87 8.59 -0.67
C VAL A 33 -0.17 9.60 -1.19
N PRO A 34 0.22 10.83 -1.55
CA PRO A 34 -0.73 11.84 -2.03
C PRO A 34 -1.41 11.45 -3.33
N LEU A 35 -2.72 11.66 -3.43
CA LEU A 35 -3.48 11.50 -4.66
C LEU A 35 -3.24 12.69 -5.59
N LEU A 36 -3.12 12.41 -6.89
CA LEU A 36 -3.13 13.45 -7.92
C LEU A 36 -4.53 14.00 -8.18
N ASN A 37 -5.55 13.13 -8.04
CA ASN A 37 -6.96 13.49 -8.21
C ASN A 37 -7.86 12.69 -7.25
N PRO A 38 -8.38 13.32 -6.18
CA PRO A 38 -9.26 12.68 -5.21
C PRO A 38 -10.57 12.12 -5.78
N MET A 39 -11.04 12.61 -6.95
CA MET A 39 -12.27 12.11 -7.58
C MET A 39 -12.14 10.68 -8.10
N GLN A 40 -10.91 10.17 -8.26
CA GLN A 40 -10.62 8.82 -8.74
C GLN A 40 -10.15 7.88 -7.62
N ALA A 41 -10.47 8.21 -6.36
CA ALA A 41 -9.91 7.52 -5.20
C ALA A 41 -10.09 6.00 -5.23
N MET A 42 -11.27 5.45 -5.54
CA MET A 42 -11.44 3.98 -5.56
C MET A 42 -10.53 3.28 -6.57
N ALA A 43 -10.41 3.83 -7.79
CA ALA A 43 -9.51 3.28 -8.80
C ALA A 43 -8.04 3.41 -8.36
N ALA A 44 -7.68 4.55 -7.79
CA ALA A 44 -6.36 4.81 -7.24
C ALA A 44 -6.02 3.79 -6.12
N LEU A 45 -6.89 3.63 -5.13
CA LEU A 45 -6.69 2.67 -4.03
C LEU A 45 -6.57 1.23 -4.55
N ALA A 46 -7.34 0.86 -5.57
CA ALA A 46 -7.26 -0.47 -6.17
C ALA A 46 -5.89 -0.73 -6.79
N VAL A 47 -5.33 0.27 -7.51
CA VAL A 47 -3.99 0.22 -8.11
C VAL A 47 -2.91 0.19 -7.04
N LEU A 48 -3.04 1.03 -6.00
CA LEU A 48 -2.11 1.04 -4.87
C LEU A 48 -2.10 -0.31 -4.17
N ALA A 49 -3.27 -0.93 -3.94
CA ALA A 49 -3.38 -2.24 -3.32
C ALA A 49 -2.77 -3.38 -4.16
N ASP A 50 -2.92 -3.34 -5.50
CA ASP A 50 -2.22 -4.29 -6.38
C ASP A 50 -0.71 -4.13 -6.28
N ASN A 51 -0.23 -2.89 -6.29
CA ASN A 51 1.19 -2.63 -6.20
C ASN A 51 1.76 -3.02 -4.82
N VAL A 52 1.03 -2.80 -3.73
CA VAL A 52 1.38 -3.29 -2.39
C VAL A 52 1.44 -4.82 -2.38
N ALA A 53 0.46 -5.51 -2.97
CA ALA A 53 0.44 -6.97 -3.05
C ALA A 53 1.67 -7.51 -3.79
N TRP A 54 1.97 -6.94 -4.95
CA TRP A 54 3.14 -7.28 -5.75
C TRP A 54 4.45 -7.01 -4.99
N PHE A 55 4.57 -5.86 -4.33
CA PHE A 55 5.76 -5.52 -3.53
C PHE A 55 5.97 -6.52 -2.39
N MET A 56 4.90 -6.81 -1.64
CA MET A 56 4.95 -7.78 -0.55
C MET A 56 5.33 -9.17 -1.04
N GLU A 57 4.80 -9.62 -2.19
CA GLU A 57 5.20 -10.87 -2.81
C GLU A 57 6.68 -10.87 -3.21
N SER A 58 7.18 -9.76 -3.74
CA SER A 58 8.57 -9.62 -4.17
C SER A 58 9.56 -9.67 -3.00
N VAL A 59 9.23 -9.07 -1.85
CA VAL A 59 10.12 -9.03 -0.68
C VAL A 59 9.99 -10.25 0.24
N THR A 60 8.84 -10.91 0.27
CA THR A 60 8.59 -12.05 1.17
C THR A 60 8.57 -13.40 0.46
N GLY A 61 8.41 -13.43 -0.87
CA GLY A 61 8.18 -14.65 -1.66
C GLY A 61 6.79 -15.27 -1.45
N ARG A 62 5.87 -14.60 -0.75
CA ARG A 62 4.53 -15.11 -0.43
C ARG A 62 3.50 -14.45 -1.35
N GLY A 63 2.54 -15.21 -1.87
CA GLY A 63 1.61 -14.73 -2.91
C GLY A 63 0.51 -13.79 -2.42
N TYR A 64 0.86 -12.62 -1.87
CA TYR A 64 -0.06 -11.62 -1.34
C TYR A 64 -1.11 -11.20 -2.39
N ARG A 65 -2.36 -11.00 -1.95
CA ARG A 65 -3.48 -10.60 -2.82
C ARG A 65 -4.32 -9.52 -2.16
N LYS A 66 -4.81 -8.58 -2.97
CA LYS A 66 -5.82 -7.62 -2.52
C LYS A 66 -7.20 -8.24 -2.48
N THR A 67 -8.06 -7.71 -1.61
CA THR A 67 -9.49 -7.98 -1.54
C THR A 67 -10.18 -6.68 -1.15
N GLU A 68 -11.31 -6.38 -1.76
CA GLU A 68 -12.09 -5.20 -1.41
C GLU A 68 -12.63 -5.33 0.02
N GLU A 69 -12.57 -4.23 0.76
CA GLU A 69 -13.10 -4.17 2.12
C GLU A 69 -14.61 -4.01 2.09
N VAL A 70 -15.33 -4.76 2.93
CA VAL A 70 -16.79 -4.86 2.86
C VAL A 70 -17.47 -3.70 3.60
N TYR A 71 -16.79 -3.10 4.58
CA TYR A 71 -17.37 -2.13 5.50
C TYR A 71 -16.75 -0.74 5.37
N GLU A 72 -15.63 -0.62 4.67
CA GLU A 72 -14.93 0.63 4.43
C GLU A 72 -14.50 0.75 2.96
N LEU A 73 -14.40 1.99 2.48
CA LEU A 73 -13.92 2.29 1.14
C LEU A 73 -12.40 2.05 1.08
N GLY A 74 -12.01 0.86 0.63
CA GLY A 74 -10.61 0.47 0.55
C GLY A 74 -10.40 -1.01 0.24
N PHE A 75 -9.16 -1.45 0.45
CA PHE A 75 -8.71 -2.80 0.16
C PHE A 75 -7.88 -3.36 1.32
N ILE A 76 -7.90 -4.67 1.48
CA ILE A 76 -6.98 -5.39 2.35
C ILE A 76 -6.08 -6.25 1.47
N VAL A 77 -4.78 -6.18 1.71
CA VAL A 77 -3.76 -7.01 1.06
C VAL A 77 -3.27 -8.06 2.05
N ARG A 78 -3.46 -9.34 1.75
CA ARG A 78 -3.12 -10.46 2.66
C ARG A 78 -2.37 -11.57 1.95
N GLU A 79 -1.57 -12.29 2.72
CA GLU A 79 -1.08 -13.61 2.33
C GLU A 79 -2.25 -14.63 2.31
N PRO A 80 -2.36 -15.46 1.27
CA PRO A 80 -3.35 -16.54 1.23
C PRO A 80 -3.25 -17.47 2.45
N GLY A 81 -4.38 -17.82 3.05
CA GLY A 81 -4.43 -18.70 4.23
C GLY A 81 -4.15 -18.00 5.56
N HIS A 82 -3.72 -16.73 5.56
CA HIS A 82 -3.40 -15.97 6.76
C HIS A 82 -4.35 -14.78 6.92
N GLN A 83 -5.50 -15.01 7.57
CA GLN A 83 -6.50 -13.95 7.80
C GLN A 83 -6.05 -12.90 8.82
N ALA A 84 -5.12 -13.27 9.71
CA ALA A 84 -4.62 -12.41 10.76
C ALA A 84 -3.54 -11.43 10.28
N TYR A 85 -2.90 -11.65 9.13
CA TYR A 85 -1.78 -10.81 8.66
C TYR A 85 -2.15 -10.05 7.40
N GLY A 86 -1.81 -8.77 7.33
CA GLY A 86 -2.04 -7.99 6.12
C GLY A 86 -1.86 -6.49 6.28
N LEU A 87 -2.07 -5.82 5.16
CA LEU A 87 -2.04 -4.38 5.00
C LEU A 87 -3.41 -3.88 4.59
N LYS A 88 -3.81 -2.71 5.10
CA LYS A 88 -5.04 -2.03 4.71
C LYS A 88 -4.68 -0.82 3.86
N VAL A 89 -5.37 -0.66 2.75
CA VAL A 89 -5.20 0.43 1.79
C VAL A 89 -6.51 1.21 1.74
N VAL A 90 -6.50 2.42 2.28
CA VAL A 90 -7.69 3.27 2.44
C VAL A 90 -7.39 4.70 1.99
N GLN A 91 -8.43 5.49 1.81
CA GLN A 91 -8.31 6.92 1.59
C GLN A 91 -8.51 7.68 2.90
N GLU A 92 -7.63 8.65 3.16
CA GLU A 92 -7.86 9.68 4.18
C GLU A 92 -7.68 11.05 3.53
N GLY A 93 -8.76 11.82 3.36
CA GLY A 93 -8.71 13.10 2.65
C GLY A 93 -8.17 12.95 1.22
N GLU A 94 -7.08 13.65 0.91
CA GLU A 94 -6.43 13.63 -0.41
C GLU A 94 -5.24 12.66 -0.48
N VAL A 95 -5.14 11.69 0.43
CA VAL A 95 -4.07 10.70 0.42
C VAL A 95 -4.59 9.27 0.44
N GLY A 96 -3.85 8.37 -0.20
CA GLY A 96 -3.94 6.94 0.05
C GLY A 96 -3.05 6.59 1.24
N LEU A 97 -3.56 5.77 2.15
CA LEU A 97 -2.83 5.25 3.29
C LEU A 97 -2.68 3.74 3.19
N VAL A 98 -1.47 3.26 3.48
CA VAL A 98 -1.20 1.85 3.71
C VAL A 98 -0.86 1.66 5.18
N SER A 99 -1.70 0.95 5.91
CA SER A 99 -1.55 0.69 7.35
C SER A 99 -1.49 -0.80 7.65
N ARG A 100 -0.98 -1.16 8.82
CA ARG A 100 -0.92 -2.56 9.27
C ARG A 100 -2.29 -2.98 9.78
N VAL A 101 -2.79 -4.14 9.33
CA VAL A 101 -3.96 -4.79 9.96
C VAL A 101 -3.52 -5.66 11.14
N ALA A 102 -2.25 -6.08 11.15
CA ALA A 102 -1.62 -6.81 12.26
C ALA A 102 -0.10 -6.66 12.24
N ILE A 103 0.55 -7.27 13.23
CA ILE A 103 2.01 -7.24 13.39
C ILE A 103 2.66 -7.92 12.18
N LEU A 104 3.39 -7.14 11.38
CA LEU A 104 4.29 -7.68 10.37
C LEU A 104 5.58 -8.12 11.06
N GLU A 105 6.19 -9.21 10.58
CA GLU A 105 7.45 -9.71 11.11
C GLU A 105 8.62 -8.74 10.85
N ASP A 106 8.54 -7.95 9.76
CA ASP A 106 9.55 -6.96 9.37
C ASP A 106 9.03 -5.53 9.62
N GLU A 107 9.62 -4.87 10.61
CA GLU A 107 9.28 -3.49 10.96
C GLU A 107 9.77 -2.46 9.92
N THR A 108 10.70 -2.84 9.04
CA THR A 108 11.29 -1.94 8.03
C THR A 108 10.48 -1.87 6.74
N ILE A 109 9.45 -2.70 6.61
CA ILE A 109 8.70 -2.92 5.36
C ILE A 109 8.11 -1.63 4.76
N PHE A 110 7.67 -0.68 5.59
CA PHE A 110 7.13 0.59 5.12
C PHE A 110 8.21 1.54 4.57
N ASN A 111 9.37 1.58 5.21
CA ASN A 111 10.51 2.32 4.68
C ASN A 111 11.00 1.74 3.35
N ARG A 112 11.02 0.41 3.24
CA ARG A 112 11.36 -0.28 1.99
C ARG A 112 10.32 -0.02 0.90
N TYR A 113 9.03 -0.02 1.24
CA TYR A 113 7.97 0.28 0.28
C TYR A 113 8.05 1.73 -0.23
N VAL A 114 8.26 2.71 0.65
CA VAL A 114 8.48 4.11 0.25
C VAL A 114 9.73 4.26 -0.62
N SER A 115 10.83 3.59 -0.26
CA SER A 115 12.05 3.58 -1.08
C SER A 115 11.79 3.00 -2.48
N TYR A 116 11.02 1.92 -2.57
CA TYR A 116 10.58 1.34 -3.84
C TYR A 116 9.71 2.33 -4.64
N LEU A 117 8.74 3.01 -4.01
CA LEU A 117 7.90 4.01 -4.69
C LEU A 117 8.73 5.16 -5.29
N HIS A 118 9.80 5.57 -4.60
CA HIS A 118 10.70 6.62 -5.06
C HIS A 118 11.65 6.17 -6.18
N THR A 119 12.22 4.97 -6.06
CA THR A 119 13.34 4.53 -6.89
C THR A 119 12.94 3.56 -8.01
N GLY A 120 11.79 2.90 -7.86
CA GLY A 120 11.37 1.78 -8.69
C GLY A 120 12.15 0.49 -8.47
N MET A 121 13.00 0.43 -7.43
CA MET A 121 13.81 -0.75 -7.12
C MET A 121 13.33 -1.41 -5.83
N VAL A 122 13.17 -2.73 -5.86
CA VAL A 122 12.94 -3.52 -4.64
C VAL A 122 14.28 -3.76 -3.97
N LEU A 123 14.48 -3.15 -2.80
CA LEU A 123 15.70 -3.28 -1.98
C LEU A 123 15.44 -4.11 -0.73
#